data_AF-A0A4V1NVY1-F1
#
_entry.id   AF-A0A4V1NVY1-F1
#
_cell.length_a   1.000
_cell.length_b   1.000
_cell.length_c   1.000
_cell.angle_alpha   90.00
_cell.angle_beta   90.00
_cell.angle_gamma   90.00
#
_symmetry.space_group_name_H-M   'P 1'
#
loop_
_entity.id
_entity.type
_entity.pdbx_description
1 polymer ?
#
loop_
_entity_poly.entity_id
_entity_poly.type
_entity_poly.pdbx_seq_one_letter_code
_entity_poly.pdbx_strand_id
1 'polypeptide(L)'
;MRLDIPQEQPRRREGDISSPTTGDARALGRRVPENPVHQHLHSRDEHSADTRRSRQPVKKKRHEPSHDIPRERCRPVASADPRRPARAAGNVVGLELRPEEKQLLREAGRFRVVRTADLRETLYNGKARPLENDLKYLRDKGLIETQHVNLRRDGRRRTIERVEVVTLTKAGRRLLIKDGDLLKDQKVYAGLVKPREVEHDSQIYRAYRKEAERIERSGGTNLRVRLDFEIKADIQKDIYAARKAAPTREMAEIKNEVAARHELPFVNGKIQIPDARIDYDLPRDPDNDIDQGSRTGHQDIEVLTAAYHAGHLRSKAQAGFRNYASSADRSSLTAKIEDDSHLMENILDL
;
A
#
# COMPACT_ATOMS: atom_id res chain seq x y z
N MET A 1 16.27 42.59 8.25
CA MET A 1 17.63 42.29 7.78
C MET A 1 17.52 41.31 6.63
N ARG A 2 17.65 41.79 5.40
CA ARG A 2 17.78 40.98 4.18
C ARG A 2 19.27 40.92 3.87
N LEU A 3 19.81 39.73 3.68
CA LEU A 3 21.20 39.53 3.27
C LEU A 3 21.18 38.99 1.84
N ASP A 4 21.59 39.86 0.92
CA ASP A 4 21.84 39.56 -0.48
C ASP A 4 23.19 38.85 -0.61
N ILE A 5 23.22 37.73 -1.35
CA ILE A 5 24.45 37.00 -1.69
C ILE A 5 24.73 37.25 -3.17
N PRO A 6 25.89 37.85 -3.56
CA PRO A 6 26.23 38.03 -4.96
C PRO A 6 26.70 36.72 -5.61
N GLN A 7 26.24 36.46 -6.84
CA GLN A 7 26.75 35.40 -7.70
C GLN A 7 28.00 35.88 -8.45
N GLU A 8 29.14 35.22 -8.22
CA GLU A 8 30.34 35.36 -9.06
C GLU A 8 30.38 34.25 -10.13
N GLN A 9 30.51 34.68 -11.40
CA GLN A 9 30.77 33.83 -12.56
C GLN A 9 32.29 33.60 -12.70
N PRO A 10 32.77 32.39 -13.06
CA PRO A 10 34.19 32.19 -13.32
C PRO A 10 34.58 32.68 -14.72
N ARG A 11 35.61 33.53 -14.74
CA ARG A 11 36.27 34.10 -15.92
C ARG A 11 37.09 33.06 -16.67
N ARG A 12 37.01 33.12 -18.02
CA ARG A 12 37.92 32.46 -18.98
C ARG A 12 39.36 32.98 -18.82
N ARG A 13 40.34 32.10 -19.00
CA ARG A 13 41.74 32.46 -19.31
C ARG A 13 42.21 31.66 -20.54
N GLU A 14 42.69 32.39 -21.54
CA GLU A 14 43.43 31.94 -22.72
C GLU A 14 44.95 32.18 -22.52
N GLY A 15 45.79 31.46 -23.29
CA GLY A 15 47.25 31.67 -23.46
C GLY A 15 48.12 30.53 -22.89
N ASP A 16 48.56 29.48 -23.61
CA ASP A 16 49.56 29.38 -24.71
C ASP A 16 51.02 29.60 -24.16
N ILE A 17 52.11 28.83 -24.39
CA ILE A 17 52.72 28.15 -25.56
C ILE A 17 53.85 27.21 -25.04
N SER A 18 54.15 26.07 -25.72
CA SER A 18 55.51 25.63 -26.21
C SER A 18 55.79 24.11 -26.22
N SER A 19 56.00 23.56 -27.43
CA SER A 19 56.70 22.30 -27.78
C SER A 19 58.19 22.62 -28.17
N PRO A 20 59.11 21.71 -28.58
CA PRO A 20 59.02 20.31 -29.12
C PRO A 20 60.04 19.32 -28.46
N THR A 21 60.25 18.03 -28.76
CA THR A 21 60.51 17.30 -30.03
C THR A 21 60.60 15.77 -29.78
N THR A 22 60.28 14.98 -30.82
CA THR A 22 60.81 13.64 -31.24
C THR A 22 60.59 12.35 -30.42
N GLY A 23 60.02 11.33 -31.09
CA GLY A 23 60.23 9.90 -30.77
C GLY A 23 59.09 8.97 -31.23
N ASP A 24 59.18 8.45 -32.46
CA ASP A 24 58.31 7.41 -33.05
C ASP A 24 58.29 6.10 -32.24
N ALA A 25 57.10 5.49 -32.06
CA ALA A 25 56.86 4.05 -32.35
C ALA A 25 55.45 3.56 -31.92
N ARG A 26 54.71 3.05 -32.91
CA ARG A 26 53.81 1.86 -32.89
C ARG A 26 52.50 1.89 -32.08
N ALA A 27 51.45 2.09 -32.88
CA ALA A 27 50.05 1.68 -32.74
C ALA A 27 49.73 0.48 -31.82
N LEU A 28 48.79 0.71 -30.88
CA LEU A 28 47.60 -0.11 -30.60
C LEU A 28 46.52 0.81 -30.03
N GLY A 29 45.51 1.14 -30.84
CA GLY A 29 44.43 2.07 -30.49
C GLY A 29 43.47 1.47 -29.45
N ARG A 30 43.51 2.01 -28.23
CA ARG A 30 42.51 1.75 -27.20
C ARG A 30 41.44 2.84 -27.30
N ARG A 31 40.33 2.57 -28.01
CA ARG A 31 39.15 3.45 -28.00
C ARG A 31 38.60 3.51 -26.57
N VAL A 32 38.51 4.72 -26.02
CA VAL A 32 37.75 5.02 -24.80
C VAL A 32 36.27 4.74 -25.12
N PRO A 33 35.53 3.99 -24.29
CA PRO A 33 34.10 3.82 -24.52
C PRO A 33 33.38 5.16 -24.29
N GLU A 34 32.63 5.59 -25.31
CA GLU A 34 31.76 6.75 -25.24
C GLU A 34 30.74 6.58 -24.11
N ASN A 35 30.53 7.67 -23.37
CA ASN A 35 29.66 7.72 -22.22
C ASN A 35 28.18 7.61 -22.66
N PRO A 36 27.40 6.62 -22.19
CA PRO A 36 26.04 6.30 -22.68
C PRO A 36 24.99 7.40 -22.46
N VAL A 37 25.34 8.46 -21.72
CA VAL A 37 24.48 9.63 -21.53
C VAL A 37 24.41 10.52 -22.78
N HIS A 38 25.46 10.56 -23.60
CA HIS A 38 25.51 11.42 -24.79
C HIS A 38 24.73 10.86 -26.00
N GLN A 39 24.61 9.53 -26.11
CA GLN A 39 23.79 8.90 -27.17
C GLN A 39 22.29 9.14 -26.96
N HIS A 40 21.83 9.23 -25.71
CA HIS A 40 20.40 9.41 -25.41
C HIS A 40 19.90 10.85 -25.63
N LEU A 41 20.80 11.84 -25.65
CA LEU A 41 20.48 13.23 -25.96
C LEU A 41 20.38 13.47 -27.47
N HIS A 42 21.28 12.90 -28.28
CA HIS A 42 21.22 13.02 -29.75
C HIS A 42 19.99 12.32 -30.36
N SER A 43 19.56 11.17 -29.84
CA SER A 43 18.36 10.49 -30.34
C SER A 43 17.03 11.23 -30.04
N ARG A 44 17.00 12.13 -29.05
CA ARG A 44 15.80 12.95 -28.74
C ARG A 44 15.66 14.17 -29.64
N ASP A 45 16.79 14.74 -30.10
CA ASP A 45 16.77 15.90 -31.00
C ASP A 45 16.40 15.50 -32.44
N GLU A 46 16.79 14.30 -32.90
CA GLU A 46 16.42 13.80 -34.23
C GLU A 46 14.92 13.45 -34.35
N HIS A 47 14.29 12.93 -33.28
CA HIS A 47 12.85 12.63 -33.28
C HIS A 47 11.95 13.87 -33.13
N SER A 48 12.50 15.00 -32.70
CA SER A 48 11.75 16.26 -32.58
C SER A 48 11.72 17.08 -33.88
N ALA A 49 12.54 16.72 -34.87
CA ALA A 49 12.60 17.39 -36.17
C ALA A 49 11.65 16.79 -37.23
N ASP A 50 11.23 15.53 -37.09
CA ASP A 50 10.53 14.79 -38.16
C ASP A 50 8.99 14.85 -38.09
N THR A 51 8.41 15.38 -37.01
CA THR A 51 6.94 15.55 -36.89
C THR A 51 6.42 16.91 -37.38
N ARG A 52 7.25 17.72 -38.06
CA ARG A 52 6.88 19.04 -38.60
C ARG A 52 6.71 19.11 -40.13
N ARG A 53 6.29 18.02 -40.79
CA ARG A 53 5.83 18.09 -42.18
C ARG A 53 4.57 17.25 -42.40
N SER A 54 3.42 17.85 -42.09
CA SER A 54 2.23 17.88 -42.96
C SER A 54 0.96 18.25 -42.17
N ARG A 55 0.43 19.44 -42.45
CA ARG A 55 -0.99 19.77 -42.72
C ARG A 55 -1.29 21.22 -42.31
N GLN A 56 -1.72 21.98 -43.31
CA GLN A 56 -2.02 23.41 -43.24
C GLN A 56 -3.24 23.71 -42.35
N PRO A 57 -3.30 24.90 -41.71
CA PRO A 57 -4.42 25.31 -40.88
C PRO A 57 -5.49 26.08 -41.70
N VAL A 58 -6.75 25.70 -41.52
CA VAL A 58 -7.90 26.49 -42.00
C VAL A 58 -8.19 27.62 -41.01
N LYS A 59 -8.23 28.85 -41.52
CA LYS A 59 -8.54 30.08 -40.78
C LYS A 59 -9.97 30.07 -40.23
N LYS A 60 -10.15 30.35 -38.92
CA LYS A 60 -11.35 30.99 -38.38
C LYS A 60 -10.97 32.06 -37.34
N LYS A 61 -11.79 33.11 -37.33
CA LYS A 61 -11.52 34.49 -36.90
C LYS A 61 -11.34 34.68 -35.38
N ARG A 62 -10.53 35.71 -35.08
CA ARG A 62 -10.28 36.39 -33.80
C ARG A 62 -11.54 36.75 -33.00
N HIS A 63 -11.46 36.53 -31.68
CA HIS A 63 -11.75 37.53 -30.66
C HIS A 63 -10.72 37.40 -29.52
N GLU A 64 -10.01 38.49 -29.22
CA GLU A 64 -9.10 38.72 -28.08
C GLU A 64 -9.89 39.22 -26.85
N PRO A 65 -9.28 39.46 -25.67
CA PRO A 65 -8.30 38.66 -24.94
C PRO A 65 -8.74 38.37 -23.48
N SER A 66 -8.12 37.35 -22.90
CA SER A 66 -8.19 36.96 -21.49
C SER A 66 -7.45 37.95 -20.58
N HIS A 67 -8.12 38.44 -19.53
CA HIS A 67 -7.45 38.95 -18.33
C HIS A 67 -7.33 37.81 -17.30
N ASP A 68 -6.08 37.47 -16.98
CA ASP A 68 -5.71 36.61 -15.86
C ASP A 68 -6.01 37.31 -14.52
N ILE A 69 -6.90 36.72 -13.73
CA ILE A 69 -7.00 36.94 -12.28
C ILE A 69 -6.67 35.60 -11.58
N PRO A 70 -5.71 35.55 -10.64
CA PRO A 70 -5.29 34.30 -10.00
C PRO A 70 -6.37 33.66 -9.11
N ARG A 71 -6.75 32.44 -9.49
CA ARG A 71 -7.43 31.34 -8.75
C ARG A 71 -7.70 31.57 -7.26
N GLU A 72 -8.94 31.98 -6.95
CA GLU A 72 -9.58 31.63 -5.67
C GLU A 72 -9.99 30.15 -5.66
N ARG A 73 -9.81 29.52 -4.49
CA ARG A 73 -10.11 28.12 -4.22
C ARG A 73 -11.63 27.89 -4.24
N CYS A 74 -12.18 27.49 -5.38
CA CYS A 74 -13.54 26.97 -5.43
C CYS A 74 -13.62 25.64 -4.66
N ARG A 75 -14.30 25.69 -3.51
CA ARG A 75 -14.85 24.52 -2.83
C ARG A 75 -15.72 23.73 -3.83
N PRO A 76 -15.72 22.39 -3.83
CA PRO A 76 -16.57 21.64 -4.74
C PRO A 76 -18.04 21.90 -4.42
N VAL A 77 -18.75 22.53 -5.35
CA VAL A 77 -20.21 22.63 -5.36
C VAL A 77 -20.77 21.21 -5.56
N ALA A 78 -21.76 20.84 -4.75
CA ALA A 78 -22.43 19.56 -4.84
C ALA A 78 -23.09 19.39 -6.22
N SER A 79 -22.62 18.42 -6.99
CA SER A 79 -23.26 17.99 -8.23
C SER A 79 -24.59 17.28 -7.91
N ALA A 80 -25.67 17.76 -8.52
CA ALA A 80 -27.02 17.20 -8.47
C ALA A 80 -27.17 16.06 -9.50
N ASP A 81 -26.46 14.95 -9.30
CA ASP A 81 -26.69 13.72 -10.07
C ASP A 81 -27.88 12.94 -9.43
N PRO A 82 -29.00 12.74 -10.15
CA PRO A 82 -30.17 12.02 -9.64
C PRO A 82 -29.94 10.51 -9.46
N ARG A 83 -28.77 9.95 -9.80
CA ARG A 83 -28.39 8.55 -9.49
C ARG A 83 -27.54 8.41 -8.23
N ARG A 84 -27.28 9.50 -7.51
CA ARG A 84 -26.66 9.45 -6.19
C ARG A 84 -27.77 9.33 -5.15
N PRO A 85 -27.99 8.18 -4.50
CA PRO A 85 -28.93 8.15 -3.38
C PRO A 85 -28.44 9.15 -2.35
N ALA A 86 -29.25 10.19 -2.10
CA ALA A 86 -29.07 11.11 -1.02
C ALA A 86 -28.97 10.28 0.26
N ARG A 87 -27.79 10.28 0.89
CA ARG A 87 -27.54 9.52 2.11
C ARG A 87 -28.45 10.11 3.18
N ALA A 88 -29.58 9.45 3.44
CA ALA A 88 -30.35 9.70 4.63
C ALA A 88 -29.42 9.42 5.81
N ALA A 89 -29.00 10.47 6.50
CA ALA A 89 -28.37 10.34 7.81
C ALA A 89 -29.45 9.84 8.76
N GLY A 90 -29.72 8.52 8.74
CA GLY A 90 -30.56 7.88 9.72
C GLY A 90 -29.96 8.15 11.10
N ASN A 91 -30.79 8.60 12.04
CA ASN A 91 -30.37 8.73 13.43
C ASN A 91 -29.93 7.34 13.91
N VAL A 92 -28.61 7.15 14.07
CA VAL A 92 -27.99 5.90 14.55
C VAL A 92 -28.18 5.70 16.08
N VAL A 93 -29.00 6.54 16.70
CA VAL A 93 -29.26 6.52 18.15
C VAL A 93 -30.38 5.50 18.41
N GLY A 94 -30.07 4.45 19.20
CA GLY A 94 -31.04 3.42 19.58
C GLY A 94 -31.16 2.23 18.62
N LEU A 95 -30.18 2.03 17.73
CA LEU A 95 -30.15 0.87 16.84
C LEU A 95 -29.58 -0.34 17.59
N GLU A 96 -30.41 -1.34 17.84
CA GLU A 96 -29.97 -2.64 18.37
C GLU A 96 -29.60 -3.56 17.20
N LEU A 97 -28.31 -3.88 17.10
CA LEU A 97 -27.78 -4.79 16.08
C LEU A 97 -27.68 -6.21 16.63
N ARG A 98 -27.98 -7.19 15.77
CA ARG A 98 -27.80 -8.61 16.11
C ARG A 98 -26.31 -8.96 16.26
N PRO A 99 -25.95 -10.02 16.99
CA PRO A 99 -24.56 -10.43 17.17
C PRO A 99 -23.79 -10.59 15.85
N GLU A 100 -24.42 -11.16 14.83
CA GLU A 100 -23.84 -11.38 13.50
C GLU A 100 -23.61 -10.07 12.75
N GLU A 101 -24.55 -9.12 12.87
CA GLU A 101 -24.43 -7.77 12.29
C GLU A 101 -23.30 -6.98 12.94
N LYS A 102 -23.19 -7.06 14.28
CA LYS A 102 -22.08 -6.47 15.04
C LYS A 102 -20.76 -7.08 14.59
N GLN A 103 -20.68 -8.40 14.48
CA GLN A 103 -19.47 -9.07 14.04
C GLN A 103 -19.08 -8.68 12.60
N LEU A 104 -20.05 -8.58 11.69
CA LEU A 104 -19.80 -8.09 10.33
C LEU A 104 -19.23 -6.67 10.34
N LEU A 105 -19.80 -5.76 11.13
CA LEU A 105 -19.26 -4.40 11.27
C LEU A 105 -17.84 -4.42 11.85
N ARG A 106 -17.56 -5.26 12.86
CA ARG A 106 -16.21 -5.40 13.43
C ARG A 106 -15.20 -5.85 12.39
N GLU A 107 -15.52 -6.86 11.58
CA GLU A 107 -14.64 -7.33 10.51
C GLU A 107 -14.45 -6.25 9.43
N ALA A 108 -15.54 -5.63 8.95
CA ALA A 108 -15.48 -4.55 7.96
C ALA A 108 -14.84 -3.24 8.49
N GLY A 109 -14.70 -3.11 9.82
CA GLY A 109 -14.03 -2.00 10.48
C GLY A 109 -12.56 -2.28 10.77
N ARG A 110 -12.22 -3.50 11.15
CA ARG A 110 -10.84 -3.96 11.35
C ARG A 110 -10.07 -4.01 10.04
N PHE A 111 -10.75 -4.42 8.97
CA PHE A 111 -10.21 -4.43 7.62
C PHE A 111 -10.81 -3.30 6.82
N ARG A 112 -10.01 -2.69 5.95
CA ARG A 112 -10.46 -1.58 5.11
C ARG A 112 -11.49 -2.02 4.07
N VAL A 113 -11.38 -3.28 3.61
CA VAL A 113 -12.22 -3.92 2.60
C VAL A 113 -12.31 -5.41 2.91
N VAL A 114 -13.50 -6.00 2.81
CA VAL A 114 -13.70 -7.46 2.89
C VAL A 114 -14.62 -7.92 1.76
N ARG A 115 -14.36 -9.07 1.14
CA ARG A 115 -15.29 -9.65 0.15
C ARG A 115 -16.53 -10.22 0.83
N THR A 116 -17.69 -10.07 0.19
CA THR A 116 -18.93 -10.69 0.68
C THR A 116 -18.85 -12.21 0.69
N ALA A 117 -18.18 -12.80 -0.30
CA ALA A 117 -17.92 -14.23 -0.33
C ALA A 117 -17.12 -14.71 0.90
N ASP A 118 -16.15 -13.93 1.35
CA ASP A 118 -15.32 -14.31 2.50
C ASP A 118 -16.12 -14.20 3.81
N LEU A 119 -16.92 -13.13 3.97
CA LEU A 119 -17.86 -13.00 5.10
C LEU A 119 -18.90 -14.11 5.14
N ARG A 120 -19.38 -14.55 3.97
CA ARG A 120 -20.35 -15.65 3.85
C ARG A 120 -19.79 -16.93 4.44
N GLU A 121 -18.56 -17.28 4.09
CA GLU A 121 -17.92 -18.48 4.58
C GLU A 121 -17.58 -18.36 6.08
N THR A 122 -17.05 -17.22 6.52
CA THR A 122 -16.53 -17.08 7.89
C THR A 122 -17.58 -16.77 8.95
N LEU A 123 -18.55 -15.90 8.66
CA LEU A 123 -19.55 -15.45 9.64
C LEU A 123 -20.88 -16.17 9.51
N TYR A 124 -21.20 -16.67 8.31
CA TYR A 124 -22.52 -17.25 8.00
C TYR A 124 -22.45 -18.73 7.61
N ASN A 125 -21.30 -19.40 7.78
CA ASN A 125 -21.11 -20.81 7.47
C ASN A 125 -21.59 -21.18 6.05
N GLY A 126 -21.26 -20.33 5.07
CA GLY A 126 -21.62 -20.51 3.65
C GLY A 126 -23.05 -20.07 3.29
N LYS A 127 -23.90 -19.69 4.25
CA LYS A 127 -25.31 -19.36 4.02
C LYS A 127 -25.46 -17.96 3.41
N ALA A 128 -25.92 -17.89 2.15
CA ALA A 128 -26.06 -16.63 1.42
C ALA A 128 -27.23 -15.76 1.93
N ARG A 129 -28.43 -16.34 2.10
CA ARG A 129 -29.64 -15.56 2.45
C ARG A 129 -29.51 -14.73 3.74
N PRO A 130 -28.99 -15.27 4.86
CA PRO A 130 -28.79 -14.48 6.07
C PRO A 130 -27.83 -13.31 5.84
N LEU A 131 -26.69 -13.54 5.17
CA LEU A 131 -25.73 -12.48 4.85
C LEU A 131 -26.37 -11.40 3.98
N GLU A 132 -27.12 -11.77 2.95
CA GLU A 132 -27.77 -10.81 2.04
C GLU A 132 -28.77 -9.91 2.77
N ASN A 133 -29.55 -10.48 3.70
CA ASN A 133 -30.48 -9.73 4.54
C ASN A 133 -29.73 -8.72 5.42
N ASP A 134 -28.61 -9.13 6.00
CA ASP A 134 -27.85 -8.31 6.94
C ASP A 134 -27.08 -7.21 6.21
N LEU A 135 -26.51 -7.53 5.05
CA LEU A 135 -25.91 -6.54 4.16
C LEU A 135 -26.95 -5.51 3.70
N LYS A 136 -28.15 -5.96 3.33
CA LYS A 136 -29.24 -5.04 2.96
C LYS A 136 -29.60 -4.14 4.14
N TYR A 137 -29.85 -4.71 5.31
CA TYR A 137 -30.21 -3.96 6.51
C TYR A 137 -29.15 -2.92 6.89
N LEU A 138 -27.87 -3.33 6.99
CA LEU A 138 -26.77 -2.44 7.35
C LEU A 138 -26.51 -1.35 6.30
N ARG A 139 -26.75 -1.66 5.01
CA ARG A 139 -26.68 -0.69 3.91
C ARG A 139 -27.84 0.32 3.99
N ASP A 140 -29.06 -0.13 4.26
CA ASP A 140 -30.24 0.72 4.41
C ASP A 140 -30.11 1.66 5.62
N LYS A 141 -29.43 1.20 6.68
CA LYS A 141 -29.03 2.05 7.84
C LYS A 141 -27.81 2.93 7.58
N GLY A 142 -27.18 2.82 6.41
CA GLY A 142 -26.01 3.61 6.02
C GLY A 142 -24.75 3.28 6.82
N LEU A 143 -24.66 2.12 7.45
CA LEU A 143 -23.53 1.68 8.27
C LEU A 143 -22.41 1.07 7.43
N ILE A 144 -22.77 0.41 6.33
CA ILE A 144 -21.83 -0.14 5.35
C ILE A 144 -22.11 0.37 3.93
N GLU A 145 -21.11 0.26 3.08
CA GLU A 145 -21.21 0.41 1.63
C GLU A 145 -20.76 -0.89 0.97
N THR A 146 -21.53 -1.37 -0.01
CA THR A 146 -21.15 -2.52 -0.84
C THR A 146 -20.88 -2.05 -2.26
N GLN A 147 -19.76 -2.49 -2.84
CA GLN A 147 -19.40 -2.17 -4.21
C GLN A 147 -18.89 -3.40 -4.94
N HIS A 148 -19.18 -3.47 -6.24
CA HIS A 148 -18.59 -4.49 -7.09
C HIS A 148 -17.29 -3.96 -7.71
N VAL A 149 -16.22 -4.73 -7.59
CA VAL A 149 -14.90 -4.40 -8.11
C VAL A 149 -14.44 -5.49 -9.07
N ASN A 150 -13.77 -5.06 -10.13
CA ASN A 150 -13.18 -5.92 -11.13
C ASN A 150 -11.79 -6.36 -10.66
N LEU A 151 -11.59 -7.67 -10.53
CA LEU A 151 -10.28 -8.23 -10.21
C LEU A 151 -9.32 -8.12 -11.40
N ARG A 152 -8.01 -8.20 -11.13
CA ARG A 152 -7.00 -8.26 -12.18
C ARG A 152 -7.28 -9.44 -13.11
N ARG A 153 -7.09 -9.20 -14.40
CA ARG A 153 -7.08 -10.28 -15.38
C ARG A 153 -5.81 -11.11 -15.18
N ASP A 154 -5.98 -12.38 -14.87
CA ASP A 154 -4.89 -13.37 -14.69
C ASP A 154 -4.32 -13.89 -16.02
N GLY A 155 -4.82 -13.38 -17.16
CA GLY A 155 -4.45 -13.82 -18.51
C GLY A 155 -5.02 -15.19 -18.91
N ARG A 156 -5.47 -16.00 -17.94
CA ARG A 156 -6.07 -17.32 -18.16
C ARG A 156 -7.56 -17.23 -18.46
N ARG A 157 -8.27 -16.25 -17.87
CA ARG A 157 -9.71 -16.07 -18.08
C ARG A 157 -10.03 -15.03 -19.16
N ARG A 158 -11.00 -15.37 -20.02
CA ARG A 158 -11.54 -14.45 -21.04
C ARG A 158 -12.37 -13.33 -20.41
N THR A 159 -13.00 -13.57 -19.27
CA THR A 159 -13.82 -12.62 -18.53
C THR A 159 -13.10 -12.09 -17.29
N ILE A 160 -13.33 -10.81 -16.98
CA ILE A 160 -12.85 -10.20 -15.74
C ILE A 160 -13.77 -10.65 -14.61
N GLU A 161 -13.22 -11.26 -13.58
CA GLU A 161 -13.98 -11.64 -12.40
C GLU A 161 -14.41 -10.39 -11.64
N ARG A 162 -15.70 -10.30 -11.33
CA ARG A 162 -16.29 -9.19 -10.59
C ARG A 162 -16.68 -9.69 -9.22
N VAL A 163 -16.09 -9.10 -8.18
CA VAL A 163 -16.36 -9.46 -6.79
C VAL A 163 -17.10 -8.35 -6.08
N GLU A 164 -18.02 -8.70 -5.19
CA GLU A 164 -18.65 -7.75 -4.29
C GLU A 164 -17.83 -7.62 -3.01
N VAL A 165 -17.58 -6.38 -2.61
CA VAL A 165 -16.84 -6.03 -1.39
C VAL A 165 -17.67 -5.14 -0.48
N VAL A 166 -17.40 -5.23 0.81
CA VAL A 166 -18.01 -4.46 1.88
C VAL A 166 -16.96 -3.54 2.48
N THR A 167 -17.36 -2.30 2.75
CA THR A 167 -16.57 -1.32 3.49
C THR A 167 -17.44 -0.62 4.52
N LEU A 168 -16.86 -0.28 5.66
CA LEU A 168 -17.57 0.46 6.69
C LEU A 168 -17.76 1.93 6.27
N THR A 169 -18.91 2.54 6.55
CA THR A 169 -19.08 3.98 6.36
C THR A 169 -18.55 4.77 7.55
N LYS A 170 -18.46 6.11 7.41
CA LYS A 170 -18.16 6.99 8.55
C LYS A 170 -19.22 6.88 9.67
N ALA A 171 -20.47 6.56 9.33
CA ALA A 171 -21.53 6.35 10.32
C ALA A 171 -21.32 5.02 11.06
N GLY A 172 -21.06 3.93 10.32
CA GLY A 172 -20.72 2.63 10.91
C GLY A 172 -19.49 2.69 11.81
N ARG A 173 -18.44 3.41 11.39
CA ARG A 173 -17.25 3.63 12.22
C ARG A 173 -17.56 4.35 13.54
N ARG A 174 -18.41 5.39 13.49
CA ARG A 174 -18.79 6.11 14.71
C ARG A 174 -19.60 5.23 15.65
N LEU A 175 -20.48 4.37 15.12
CA LEU A 175 -21.23 3.40 15.91
C LEU A 175 -20.28 2.42 16.61
N LEU A 176 -19.37 1.78 15.87
CA LEU A 176 -18.40 0.82 16.45
C LEU A 176 -17.52 1.44 17.54
N ILE A 177 -17.04 2.67 17.32
CA ILE A 177 -16.22 3.37 18.33
C ILE A 177 -17.04 3.71 19.57
N LYS A 178 -18.32 4.06 19.40
CA LYS A 178 -19.22 4.40 20.51
C LYS A 178 -19.57 3.17 21.35
N ASP A 179 -19.84 2.05 20.70
CA ASP A 179 -20.24 0.81 21.37
C ASP A 179 -19.07 0.18 22.15
N GLY A 180 -17.82 0.50 21.80
CA GLY A 180 -16.63 0.01 22.52
C GLY A 180 -16.35 -1.48 22.28
N ASP A 181 -16.98 -2.05 21.26
CA ASP A 181 -17.01 -3.48 20.94
C ASP A 181 -15.71 -4.03 20.31
N LEU A 182 -14.65 -3.22 20.25
CA LEU A 182 -13.34 -3.58 19.71
C LEU A 182 -12.27 -3.43 20.78
N LEU A 183 -11.16 -4.14 20.62
CA LEU A 183 -9.98 -3.98 21.47
C LEU A 183 -9.58 -2.49 21.55
N LYS A 184 -9.17 -2.04 22.73
CA LYS A 184 -8.98 -0.61 23.08
C LYS A 184 -8.11 0.18 22.09
N ASP A 185 -7.18 -0.50 21.42
CA ASP A 185 -6.25 0.10 20.45
C ASP A 185 -6.45 -0.37 19.00
N GLN A 186 -7.53 -1.10 18.71
CA GLN A 186 -7.86 -1.51 17.35
C GLN A 186 -8.30 -0.30 16.53
N LYS A 187 -7.56 -0.01 15.46
CA LYS A 187 -7.96 1.03 14.52
C LYS A 187 -9.16 0.58 13.69
N VAL A 188 -10.11 1.50 13.51
CA VAL A 188 -11.34 1.28 12.75
C VAL A 188 -11.29 2.09 11.45
N TYR A 189 -11.43 1.40 10.33
CA TYR A 189 -11.42 1.94 8.99
C TYR A 189 -12.80 2.30 8.49
N ALA A 190 -12.84 3.25 7.55
CA ALA A 190 -14.08 3.63 6.87
C ALA A 190 -13.79 4.21 5.49
N GLY A 191 -14.70 3.93 4.56
CA GLY A 191 -14.67 4.41 3.20
C GLY A 191 -13.95 3.46 2.24
N LEU A 192 -14.40 3.49 0.99
CA LEU A 192 -13.82 2.70 -0.07
C LEU A 192 -12.49 3.26 -0.55
N VAL A 193 -11.63 2.34 -0.96
CA VAL A 193 -10.27 2.59 -1.41
C VAL A 193 -10.17 2.41 -2.90
N LYS A 194 -9.01 2.74 -3.47
CA LYS A 194 -8.83 2.64 -4.93
C LYS A 194 -9.04 1.18 -5.36
N PRO A 195 -9.66 0.92 -6.53
CA PRO A 195 -9.92 -0.44 -7.00
C PRO A 195 -8.71 -1.37 -6.99
N ARG A 196 -7.52 -0.84 -7.31
CA ARG A 196 -6.25 -1.58 -7.26
C ARG A 196 -5.85 -2.06 -5.86
N GLU A 197 -6.27 -1.33 -4.83
CA GLU A 197 -5.99 -1.66 -3.43
C GLU A 197 -7.06 -2.63 -2.87
N VAL A 198 -8.29 -2.58 -3.38
CA VAL A 198 -9.40 -3.46 -2.93
C VAL A 198 -9.05 -4.94 -3.07
N GLU A 199 -8.51 -5.35 -4.22
CA GLU A 199 -8.16 -6.75 -4.47
C GLU A 199 -7.10 -7.22 -3.46
N HIS A 200 -6.02 -6.45 -3.32
CA HIS A 200 -4.94 -6.71 -2.38
C HIS A 200 -5.44 -6.77 -0.93
N ASP A 201 -6.15 -5.73 -0.48
CA ASP A 201 -6.67 -5.65 0.89
C ASP A 201 -7.63 -6.80 1.22
N SER A 202 -8.43 -7.24 0.24
CA SER A 202 -9.33 -8.38 0.44
C SER A 202 -8.60 -9.72 0.61
N GLN A 203 -7.35 -9.83 0.11
CA GLN A 203 -6.51 -10.99 0.33
C GLN A 203 -5.87 -10.96 1.74
N ILE A 204 -5.58 -9.77 2.29
CA ILE A 204 -5.10 -9.62 3.67
C ILE A 204 -6.11 -10.21 4.66
N TYR A 205 -7.41 -9.99 4.46
CA TYR A 205 -8.46 -10.60 5.29
C TYR A 205 -8.36 -12.12 5.33
N ARG A 206 -8.18 -12.77 4.16
CA ARG A 206 -8.06 -14.23 4.06
C ARG A 206 -6.79 -14.74 4.74
N ALA A 207 -5.66 -14.08 4.50
CA ALA A 207 -4.39 -14.42 5.16
C ALA A 207 -4.52 -14.29 6.68
N TYR A 208 -5.13 -13.20 7.15
CA TYR A 208 -5.44 -12.99 8.56
C TYR A 208 -6.28 -14.14 9.13
N ARG A 209 -7.35 -14.57 8.45
CA ARG A 209 -8.21 -15.65 8.97
C ARG A 209 -7.42 -16.95 9.18
N LYS A 210 -6.59 -17.33 8.22
CA LYS A 210 -5.73 -18.53 8.34
C LYS A 210 -4.73 -18.41 9.49
N GLU A 211 -4.14 -17.24 9.66
CA GLU A 211 -3.20 -16.98 10.76
C GLU A 211 -3.87 -16.90 12.11
N ALA A 212 -5.03 -16.25 12.19
CA ALA A 212 -5.82 -16.12 13.40
C ALA A 212 -6.19 -17.50 13.95
N GLU A 213 -6.69 -18.39 13.09
CA GLU A 213 -7.00 -19.76 13.50
C GLU A 213 -5.76 -20.52 14.00
N ARG A 214 -4.58 -20.28 13.41
CA ARG A 214 -3.35 -20.91 13.89
C ARG A 214 -2.93 -20.35 15.25
N ILE A 215 -2.98 -19.04 15.43
CA ILE A 215 -2.65 -18.36 16.70
C ILE A 215 -3.60 -18.84 17.81
N GLU A 216 -4.91 -18.85 17.53
CA GLU A 216 -5.94 -19.32 18.46
C GLU A 216 -5.75 -20.81 18.81
N ARG A 217 -5.43 -21.67 17.84
CA ARG A 217 -5.08 -23.08 18.08
C ARG A 217 -3.85 -23.26 18.98
N SER A 218 -2.92 -22.31 18.95
CA SER A 218 -1.76 -22.27 19.86
C SER A 218 -2.07 -21.60 21.21
N GLY A 219 -3.33 -21.25 21.49
CA GLY A 219 -3.76 -20.61 22.73
C GLY A 219 -3.59 -19.09 22.77
N GLY A 220 -3.27 -18.45 21.64
CA GLY A 220 -3.20 -17.00 21.56
C GLY A 220 -4.59 -16.34 21.58
N THR A 221 -4.72 -15.19 22.23
CA THR A 221 -6.01 -14.48 22.38
C THR A 221 -5.86 -12.98 22.09
N ASN A 222 -6.98 -12.24 22.10
CA ASN A 222 -7.01 -10.78 21.90
C ASN A 222 -6.31 -10.30 20.62
N LEU A 223 -6.58 -10.98 19.50
CA LEU A 223 -5.99 -10.68 18.21
C LEU A 223 -6.38 -9.26 17.74
N ARG A 224 -5.38 -8.40 17.62
CA ARG A 224 -5.44 -7.06 17.05
C ARG A 224 -4.73 -7.04 15.72
N VAL A 225 -5.33 -6.40 14.72
CA VAL A 225 -4.74 -6.28 13.38
C VAL A 225 -4.26 -4.85 13.17
N ARG A 226 -3.00 -4.71 12.77
CA ARG A 226 -2.39 -3.47 12.31
C ARG A 226 -2.06 -3.58 10.84
N LEU A 227 -2.58 -2.67 10.03
CA LEU A 227 -2.30 -2.65 8.59
C LEU A 227 -1.01 -1.88 8.28
N ASP A 228 -0.41 -2.15 7.11
CA ASP A 228 0.86 -1.59 6.66
C ASP A 228 0.98 -0.06 6.84
N PHE A 229 -0.07 0.70 6.56
CA PHE A 229 -0.05 2.15 6.67
C PHE A 229 -0.03 2.65 8.12
N GLU A 230 -0.54 1.86 9.08
CA GLU A 230 -0.38 2.17 10.51
C GLU A 230 1.08 2.03 10.89
N ILE A 231 1.68 0.89 10.52
CA ILE A 231 3.06 0.57 10.81
C ILE A 231 3.98 1.61 10.14
N LYS A 232 3.73 1.93 8.86
CA LYS A 232 4.45 3.00 8.13
C LYS A 232 4.33 4.35 8.83
N ALA A 233 3.15 4.72 9.32
CA ALA A 233 2.95 6.00 9.99
C ALA A 233 3.72 6.09 11.31
N ASP A 234 3.71 5.02 12.11
CA ASP A 234 4.43 4.94 13.38
C ASP A 234 5.95 4.96 13.16
N ILE A 235 6.45 4.18 12.21
CA ILE A 235 7.87 4.19 11.79
C ILE A 235 8.31 5.58 11.34
N GLN A 236 7.52 6.23 10.47
CA GLN A 236 7.88 7.54 9.94
C GLN A 236 7.91 8.61 11.04
N LYS A 237 6.99 8.52 12.01
CA LYS A 237 6.97 9.40 13.19
C LYS A 237 8.23 9.21 14.03
N ASP A 238 8.65 7.97 14.26
CA ASP A 238 9.85 7.66 15.05
C ASP A 238 11.15 8.05 14.36
N ILE A 239 11.26 7.82 13.04
CA ILE A 239 12.39 8.30 12.23
C ILE A 239 12.47 9.82 12.31
N TYR A 240 11.34 10.52 12.19
CA TYR A 240 11.30 11.97 12.28
C TYR A 240 11.73 12.47 13.67
N ALA A 241 11.24 11.84 14.74
CA ALA A 241 11.61 12.17 16.11
C ALA A 241 13.11 11.95 16.36
N ALA A 242 13.66 10.80 15.95
CA ALA A 242 15.08 10.49 16.09
C ALA A 242 15.97 11.46 15.29
N ARG A 243 15.58 11.80 14.05
CA ARG A 243 16.30 12.78 13.23
C ARG A 243 16.26 14.19 13.84
N LYS A 244 15.15 14.57 14.48
CA LYS A 244 15.04 15.86 15.17
C LYS A 244 15.94 15.92 16.40
N ALA A 245 16.05 14.81 17.14
CA ALA A 245 16.91 14.72 18.33
C ALA A 245 18.41 14.69 17.97
N ALA A 246 18.80 14.03 16.87
CA ALA A 246 20.17 13.93 16.42
C ALA A 246 20.31 14.23 14.91
N PRO A 247 20.36 15.51 14.50
CA PRO A 247 20.35 15.90 13.08
C PRO A 247 21.57 15.46 12.27
N THR A 248 22.71 15.24 12.93
CA THR A 248 23.99 14.87 12.31
C THR A 248 24.16 13.36 12.12
N ARG A 249 23.27 12.55 12.70
CA ARG A 249 23.37 11.09 12.67
C ARG A 249 22.97 10.53 11.31
N GLU A 250 23.62 9.45 10.89
CA GLU A 250 23.36 8.83 9.59
C GLU A 250 21.94 8.27 9.53
N MET A 251 21.26 8.46 8.39
CA MET A 251 19.89 7.95 8.20
C MET A 251 19.80 6.42 8.24
N ALA A 252 20.85 5.70 7.84
CA ALA A 252 20.87 4.25 7.88
C ALA A 252 20.83 3.74 9.33
N GLU A 253 21.63 4.33 10.22
CA GLU A 253 21.63 4.00 11.65
C GLU A 253 20.28 4.28 12.30
N ILE A 254 19.68 5.45 12.02
CA ILE A 254 18.35 5.79 12.56
C ILE A 254 17.31 4.77 12.10
N LYS A 255 17.32 4.40 10.81
CA LYS A 255 16.37 3.42 10.29
C LYS A 255 16.60 2.04 10.90
N ASN A 256 17.84 1.62 11.11
CA ASN A 256 18.15 0.33 11.73
C ASN A 256 17.67 0.29 13.19
N GLU A 257 17.89 1.35 13.96
CA GLU A 257 17.40 1.46 15.35
C GLU A 257 15.87 1.48 15.41
N VAL A 258 15.21 2.24 14.52
CA VAL A 258 13.75 2.25 14.44
C VAL A 258 13.22 0.88 14.00
N ALA A 259 13.86 0.19 13.06
CA ALA A 259 13.49 -1.16 12.67
C ALA A 259 13.54 -2.12 13.86
N ALA A 260 14.64 -2.09 14.64
CA ALA A 260 14.79 -2.92 15.84
C ALA A 260 13.71 -2.63 16.89
N ARG A 261 13.39 -1.35 17.13
CA ARG A 261 12.34 -0.95 18.09
C ARG A 261 10.96 -1.46 17.68
N HIS A 262 10.68 -1.50 16.37
CA HIS A 262 9.42 -2.00 15.84
C HIS A 262 9.45 -3.51 15.57
N GLU A 263 10.53 -4.22 15.92
CA GLU A 263 10.69 -5.65 15.63
C GLU A 263 10.47 -5.94 14.13
N LEU A 264 11.09 -5.12 13.28
CA LEU A 264 11.01 -5.23 11.82
C LEU A 264 12.38 -5.50 11.20
N PRO A 265 12.47 -6.31 10.14
CA PRO A 265 13.72 -6.57 9.45
C PRO A 265 14.27 -5.33 8.75
N PHE A 266 15.57 -5.10 8.87
CA PHE A 266 16.31 -4.10 8.11
C PHE A 266 17.18 -4.77 7.04
N VAL A 267 16.72 -4.77 5.79
CA VAL A 267 17.37 -5.48 4.68
C VAL A 267 17.70 -4.49 3.57
N ASN A 268 18.93 -4.53 3.06
CA ASN A 268 19.42 -3.66 1.97
C ASN A 268 19.19 -2.16 2.23
N GLY A 269 19.45 -1.70 3.46
CA GLY A 269 19.30 -0.29 3.85
C GLY A 269 17.85 0.19 3.99
N LYS A 270 16.88 -0.74 4.04
CA LYS A 270 15.44 -0.43 4.11
C LYS A 270 14.75 -1.27 5.16
N ILE A 271 13.84 -0.63 5.90
CA ILE A 271 12.92 -1.31 6.81
C ILE A 271 11.90 -2.06 5.95
N GLN A 272 11.81 -3.37 6.13
CA GLN A 272 10.77 -4.18 5.51
C GLN A 272 9.50 -4.05 6.35
N ILE A 273 8.38 -3.80 5.70
CA ILE A 273 7.08 -3.60 6.37
C ILE A 273 6.11 -4.63 5.81
N PRO A 274 5.43 -5.42 6.64
CA PRO A 274 4.43 -6.39 6.21
C PRO A 274 3.13 -5.69 5.77
N ASP A 275 2.27 -6.42 5.05
CA ASP A 275 0.94 -5.92 4.69
C ASP A 275 0.02 -5.81 5.91
N ALA A 276 0.16 -6.74 6.86
CA ALA A 276 -0.48 -6.67 8.16
C ALA A 276 0.37 -7.32 9.26
N ARG A 277 0.20 -6.84 10.49
CA ARG A 277 0.71 -7.46 11.72
C ARG A 277 -0.47 -7.83 12.61
N ILE A 278 -0.48 -9.05 13.12
CA ILE A 278 -1.40 -9.50 14.16
C ILE A 278 -0.67 -9.43 15.50
N ASP A 279 -1.09 -8.54 16.39
CA ASP A 279 -0.65 -8.54 17.79
C ASP A 279 -1.63 -9.41 18.60
N TYR A 280 -1.13 -10.22 19.54
CA TYR A 280 -1.95 -11.13 20.34
C TYR A 280 -1.33 -11.39 21.71
N ASP A 281 -2.16 -11.77 22.68
CA ASP A 281 -1.71 -12.26 23.98
C ASP A 281 -1.30 -13.73 23.86
N LEU A 282 -0.12 -14.05 24.37
CA LEU A 282 0.38 -15.42 24.49
C LEU A 282 -0.35 -16.16 25.63
N PRO A 283 -0.50 -17.49 25.51
CA PRO A 283 -1.09 -18.28 26.58
C PRO A 283 -0.29 -18.10 27.88
N ARG A 284 -1.02 -18.02 29.00
CA ARG A 284 -0.40 -18.01 30.33
C ARG A 284 0.24 -19.36 30.58
N ASP A 285 1.46 -19.32 31.11
CA ASP A 285 2.16 -20.51 31.60
C ASP A 285 1.64 -20.82 33.02
N PRO A 286 0.90 -21.92 33.23
CA PRO A 286 0.32 -22.23 34.53
C PRO A 286 1.36 -22.53 35.61
N ASP A 287 2.59 -22.88 35.25
CA ASP A 287 3.68 -23.18 36.20
C ASP A 287 4.50 -21.93 36.59
N ASN A 288 4.25 -20.77 35.95
CA ASN A 288 4.86 -19.49 36.29
C ASN A 288 3.84 -18.57 36.97
N ASP A 289 3.70 -18.72 38.29
CA ASP A 289 2.80 -17.95 39.17
C ASP A 289 3.26 -16.50 39.42
N ILE A 290 4.20 -15.99 38.61
CA ILE A 290 4.68 -14.62 38.71
C ILE A 290 3.85 -13.78 37.75
N ASP A 291 3.20 -12.75 38.29
CA ASP A 291 2.44 -11.69 37.61
C ASP A 291 3.32 -10.85 36.66
N GLN A 292 4.02 -11.51 35.75
CA GLN A 292 4.65 -10.90 34.59
C GLN A 292 3.49 -10.62 33.65
N GLY A 293 3.14 -9.34 33.51
CA GLY A 293 1.99 -8.88 32.73
C GLY A 293 1.86 -9.57 31.36
N SER A 294 0.64 -9.54 30.81
CA SER A 294 0.25 -10.25 29.58
C SER A 294 1.38 -10.28 28.55
N ARG A 295 1.99 -11.46 28.35
CA ARG A 295 3.04 -11.62 27.36
C ARG A 295 2.40 -11.46 26.00
N THR A 296 2.84 -10.49 25.20
CA THR A 296 2.32 -10.28 23.85
C THR A 296 3.25 -10.88 22.82
N GLY A 297 2.66 -11.55 21.83
CA GLY A 297 3.33 -11.96 20.60
C GLY A 297 2.83 -11.13 19.41
N HIS A 298 3.55 -11.18 18.30
CA HIS A 298 3.07 -10.65 17.05
C HIS A 298 3.36 -11.61 15.89
N GLN A 299 2.60 -11.50 14.81
CA GLN A 299 2.82 -12.24 13.58
C GLN A 299 2.65 -11.32 12.37
N ASP A 300 3.72 -11.23 11.57
CA ASP A 300 3.75 -10.46 10.34
C ASP A 300 3.28 -11.29 9.14
N ILE A 301 2.38 -10.70 8.35
CA ILE A 301 1.70 -11.31 7.21
C ILE A 301 2.00 -10.48 5.95
N GLU A 302 2.36 -11.17 4.88
CA GLU A 302 2.60 -10.61 3.55
C GLU A 302 1.72 -11.33 2.53
N VAL A 303 1.05 -10.56 1.66
CA VAL A 303 0.24 -11.10 0.56
C VAL A 303 0.99 -10.90 -0.76
N LEU A 304 1.42 -12.01 -1.34
CA LEU A 304 2.13 -12.04 -2.61
C LEU A 304 1.14 -12.11 -3.77
N THR A 305 1.25 -11.14 -4.68
CA THR A 305 0.50 -11.13 -5.93
C THR A 305 1.42 -11.31 -7.13
N ALA A 306 0.91 -11.82 -8.25
CA ALA A 306 1.71 -11.99 -9.45
C ALA A 306 2.14 -10.67 -10.12
N ALA A 307 1.74 -9.51 -9.60
CA ALA A 307 2.29 -8.22 -10.02
C ALA A 307 3.72 -7.98 -9.49
N TYR A 308 4.13 -8.73 -8.47
CA TYR A 308 5.48 -8.62 -7.91
C TYR A 308 6.55 -9.03 -8.94
N HIS A 309 7.65 -8.28 -8.91
CA HIS A 309 8.85 -8.55 -9.68
C HIS A 309 9.81 -9.38 -8.81
N ALA A 310 10.64 -10.22 -9.41
CA ALA A 310 11.49 -11.20 -8.71
C ALA A 310 12.35 -10.59 -7.58
N GLY A 311 12.94 -9.40 -7.79
CA GLY A 311 13.74 -8.71 -6.76
C GLY A 311 12.94 -8.26 -5.52
N HIS A 312 11.66 -7.90 -5.68
CA HIS A 312 10.80 -7.59 -4.54
C HIS A 312 10.40 -8.86 -3.77
N LEU A 313 10.20 -9.99 -4.48
CA LEU A 313 9.87 -11.27 -3.85
C LEU A 313 11.01 -11.76 -2.97
N ARG A 314 12.26 -11.69 -3.45
CA ARG A 314 13.44 -12.05 -2.64
C ARG A 314 13.56 -11.22 -1.37
N SER A 315 13.41 -9.89 -1.47
CA SER A 315 13.54 -9.00 -0.31
C SER A 315 12.45 -9.24 0.75
N LYS A 316 11.23 -9.57 0.31
CA LYS A 316 10.10 -9.90 1.20
C LYS A 316 10.23 -11.30 1.80
N ALA A 317 10.70 -12.28 1.04
CA ALA A 317 10.96 -13.62 1.56
C ALA A 317 12.09 -13.62 2.61
N GLN A 318 13.12 -12.79 2.42
CA GLN A 318 14.20 -12.59 3.40
C GLN A 318 13.75 -11.86 4.68
N ALA A 319 12.60 -11.20 4.66
CA ALA A 319 12.06 -10.48 5.81
C ALA A 319 11.45 -11.42 6.86
N GLY A 320 11.34 -12.72 6.60
CA GLY A 320 10.78 -13.68 7.57
C GLY A 320 9.27 -13.53 7.81
N PHE A 321 8.58 -12.76 6.97
CA PHE A 321 7.13 -12.63 7.01
C PHE A 321 6.45 -13.93 6.59
N ARG A 322 5.23 -14.16 7.08
CA ARG A 322 4.40 -15.25 6.57
C ARG A 322 3.76 -14.85 5.26
N ASN A 323 4.23 -15.50 4.21
CA ASN A 323 3.85 -15.18 2.85
C ASN A 323 2.62 -15.99 2.45
N TYR A 324 1.62 -15.31 1.93
CA TYR A 324 0.39 -15.89 1.42
C TYR A 324 0.17 -15.54 -0.04
N ALA A 325 -0.27 -16.48 -0.86
CA ALA A 325 -0.62 -16.22 -2.25
C ALA A 325 -1.93 -16.92 -2.64
N SER A 326 -2.68 -16.33 -3.58
CA SER A 326 -3.78 -17.06 -4.22
C SER A 326 -3.22 -18.15 -5.12
N SER A 327 -3.96 -19.24 -5.36
CA SER A 327 -3.48 -20.31 -6.25
C SER A 327 -3.16 -19.82 -7.67
N ALA A 328 -3.89 -18.80 -8.15
CA ALA A 328 -3.63 -18.13 -9.42
C ALA A 328 -2.34 -17.32 -9.38
N ASP A 329 -2.10 -16.56 -8.30
CA ASP A 329 -0.87 -15.81 -8.12
C ASP A 329 0.33 -16.74 -7.93
N ARG A 330 0.22 -17.78 -7.10
CA ARG A 330 1.25 -18.79 -6.87
C ARG A 330 1.71 -19.43 -8.18
N SER A 331 0.77 -19.86 -9.03
CA SER A 331 1.08 -20.40 -10.36
C SER A 331 1.89 -19.43 -11.23
N SER A 332 1.55 -18.14 -11.19
CA SER A 332 2.27 -17.12 -11.97
C SER A 332 3.59 -16.70 -11.32
N LEU A 333 3.72 -16.81 -10.00
CA LEU A 333 4.95 -16.55 -9.26
C LEU A 333 5.98 -17.66 -9.52
N THR A 334 5.54 -18.92 -9.52
CA THR A 334 6.38 -20.08 -9.90
C THR A 334 6.97 -19.91 -11.29
N ALA A 335 6.17 -19.45 -12.27
CA ALA A 335 6.65 -19.19 -13.62
C ALA A 335 7.68 -18.05 -13.75
N LYS A 336 7.81 -17.18 -12.73
CA LYS A 336 8.75 -16.04 -12.74
C LYS A 336 10.02 -16.31 -11.93
N ILE A 337 10.00 -17.31 -11.08
CA ILE A 337 11.08 -17.68 -10.17
C ILE A 337 11.48 -19.10 -10.53
N GLU A 338 12.06 -19.26 -11.72
CA GLU A 338 12.56 -20.57 -12.19
C GLU A 338 13.81 -21.01 -11.42
N ASP A 339 14.57 -20.07 -10.83
CA ASP A 339 15.87 -20.35 -10.18
C ASP A 339 15.85 -20.37 -8.63
N ASP A 340 14.77 -19.94 -7.96
CA ASP A 340 14.69 -19.92 -6.48
C ASP A 340 13.49 -20.71 -5.94
N SER A 341 13.39 -21.99 -6.30
CA SER A 341 12.32 -22.89 -5.88
C SER A 341 12.10 -22.95 -4.37
N HIS A 342 13.17 -22.79 -3.57
CA HIS A 342 13.12 -22.77 -2.11
C HIS A 342 12.31 -21.59 -1.54
N LEU A 343 12.19 -20.48 -2.26
CA LEU A 343 11.35 -19.35 -1.85
C LEU A 343 9.86 -19.69 -1.93
N MET A 344 9.47 -20.67 -2.75
CA MET A 344 8.07 -21.10 -2.93
C MET A 344 7.58 -22.04 -1.84
N GLU A 345 8.49 -22.75 -1.16
CA GLU A 345 8.16 -23.70 -0.09
C GLU A 345 7.51 -23.00 1.11
N ASN A 346 7.89 -21.74 1.36
CA ASN A 346 7.40 -20.94 2.48
C ASN A 346 6.17 -20.08 2.15
N ILE A 347 5.61 -20.19 0.93
CA ILE A 347 4.40 -19.46 0.53
C ILE A 347 3.18 -20.34 0.81
N LEU A 348 2.31 -19.87 1.70
CA LEU A 348 1.07 -20.51 2.08
C LEU A 348 -0.06 -20.13 1.10
N ASP A 349 -0.99 -21.05 0.86
CA ASP A 349 -2.15 -20.76 0.03
C ASP A 349 -3.18 -19.93 0.78
N LEU A 350 -3.92 -19.07 0.06
CA LEU A 350 -5.06 -18.26 0.56
C LEU A 350 -6.40 -18.99 0.63
#